data_AF-B8HIT2-F1
#
_entry.id   AF-B8HIT2-F1
#
_cell.length_a   1.000
_cell.length_b   1.000
_cell.length_c   1.000
_cell.angle_alpha   90.00
_cell.angle_beta   90.00
_cell.angle_gamma   90.00
#
_symmetry.space_group_name_H-M   'P 1'
#
loop_
_entity.id
_entity.type
_entity.pdbx_description
1 polymer ?
#
loop_
_entity_poly.entity_id
_entity_poly.type
_entity_poly.pdbx_seq_one_letter_code
_entity_poly.pdbx_strand_id
1 'polypeptide(L)'
;MMSDLLSHATEFVFTPTGTDRSNPDTRHFRVYVRWCGGDTWAVIWMGECWNGTDWEWEPLPSSYDDDFLVRCRFTLEEACRHARSLPDTVMPNGATYAQWQEARAKARAGGQ
;
A
#
# COMPACT_ATOMS: atom_id res chain seq x y z
N MET A 1 -15.88 -0.44 -22.03
CA MET A 1 -16.26 0.58 -21.03
C MET A 1 -15.42 0.54 -19.75
N MET A 2 -15.02 -0.61 -19.20
CA MET A 2 -14.05 -0.63 -18.06
C MET A 2 -12.64 -0.13 -18.43
N SER A 3 -12.22 -0.30 -19.69
CA SER A 3 -10.91 0.13 -20.19
C SER A 3 -10.69 1.65 -20.16
N ASP A 4 -11.75 2.44 -20.31
CA ASP A 4 -11.68 3.91 -20.36
C ASP A 4 -11.68 4.56 -18.95
N LEU A 5 -12.18 3.83 -17.95
CA LEU A 5 -12.05 4.26 -16.55
C LEU A 5 -10.64 4.02 -16.03
N LEU A 6 -9.99 2.95 -16.49
CA LEU A 6 -8.63 2.61 -16.08
C LEU A 6 -7.58 3.54 -16.72
N SER A 7 -7.84 4.12 -17.89
CA SER A 7 -6.95 5.08 -18.54
C SER A 7 -6.86 6.43 -17.81
N HIS A 8 -7.83 6.73 -16.93
CA HIS A 8 -7.87 7.96 -16.13
C HIS A 8 -7.69 7.71 -14.64
N ALA A 9 -7.47 6.45 -14.23
CA ALA A 9 -7.20 6.14 -12.84
C ALA A 9 -5.91 6.84 -12.42
N THR A 10 -5.93 7.50 -11.25
CA THR A 10 -4.74 8.12 -10.65
C THR A 10 -4.30 7.42 -9.36
N GLU A 11 -5.12 6.50 -8.87
CA GLU A 11 -4.87 5.74 -7.65
C GLU A 11 -5.51 4.35 -7.75
N PHE A 12 -4.76 3.34 -7.30
CA PHE A 12 -5.28 2.00 -7.00
C PHE A 12 -5.03 1.69 -5.53
N VAL A 13 -5.95 0.95 -4.92
CA VAL A 13 -5.86 0.56 -3.50
C VAL A 13 -5.83 -0.95 -3.40
N PHE A 14 -4.82 -1.46 -2.72
CA PHE A 14 -4.65 -2.87 -2.42
C PHE A 14 -4.88 -3.10 -0.92
N THR A 15 -5.61 -4.16 -0.61
CA THR A 15 -5.97 -4.55 0.77
C THR A 15 -5.44 -5.94 1.07
N PRO A 16 -5.20 -6.28 2.34
CA PRO A 16 -4.79 -7.63 2.73
C PRO A 16 -5.75 -8.71 2.22
N THR A 17 -5.21 -9.90 2.00
CA THR A 17 -5.99 -11.09 1.68
C THR A 17 -6.97 -11.41 2.81
N GLY A 18 -8.19 -11.82 2.46
CA GLY A 18 -9.22 -12.14 3.46
C GLY A 18 -9.81 -10.92 4.20
N THR A 19 -9.53 -9.71 3.72
CA THR A 19 -10.09 -8.48 4.26
C THR A 19 -11.63 -8.45 4.17
N ASP A 20 -12.27 -8.18 5.29
CA ASP A 20 -13.63 -7.65 5.33
C ASP A 20 -13.58 -6.14 4.98
N ARG A 21 -14.19 -5.78 3.84
CA ARG A 21 -14.21 -4.39 3.36
C ARG A 21 -14.98 -3.44 4.29
N SER A 22 -15.86 -3.97 5.14
CA SER A 22 -16.61 -3.19 6.12
C SER A 22 -15.81 -2.89 7.39
N ASN A 23 -14.69 -3.60 7.61
CA ASN A 23 -13.84 -3.39 8.77
C ASN A 23 -13.06 -2.06 8.61
N PRO A 24 -13.28 -1.06 9.48
CA PRO A 24 -12.63 0.25 9.37
C PRO A 24 -11.12 0.17 9.59
N ASP A 25 -10.62 -0.84 10.32
CA ASP A 25 -9.21 -0.96 10.68
C ASP A 25 -8.34 -1.42 9.51
N THR A 26 -8.96 -2.02 8.49
CA THR A 26 -8.31 -2.40 7.22
C THR A 26 -7.51 -1.24 6.61
N ARG A 27 -7.93 0.01 6.85
CA ARG A 27 -7.25 1.21 6.32
C ARG A 27 -5.77 1.30 6.68
N HIS A 28 -5.35 0.72 7.81
CA HIS A 28 -3.97 0.76 8.30
C HIS A 28 -3.03 -0.20 7.54
N PHE A 29 -3.60 -1.14 6.80
CA PHE A 29 -2.89 -2.16 6.03
C PHE A 29 -3.01 -1.92 4.52
N ARG A 30 -3.62 -0.80 4.10
CA ARG A 30 -3.78 -0.47 2.68
C ARG A 30 -2.47 -0.02 2.08
N VAL A 31 -2.16 -0.56 0.92
CA VAL A 31 -1.08 -0.09 0.06
C VAL A 31 -1.71 0.61 -1.14
N TYR A 32 -1.20 1.78 -1.46
CA TYR A 32 -1.67 2.62 -2.56
C TYR A 32 -0.70 2.53 -3.71
N VAL A 33 -1.20 2.52 -4.94
CA VAL A 33 -0.42 2.77 -6.15
C VAL A 33 -0.90 4.09 -6.72
N ARG A 34 -0.08 5.14 -6.66
CA ARG A 34 -0.46 6.51 -7.05
C ARG A 34 0.32 6.99 -8.26
N TRP A 35 -0.38 7.67 -9.15
CA TRP A 35 0.24 8.29 -10.32
C TRP A 35 1.07 9.50 -9.91
N CYS A 36 2.29 9.59 -10.43
CA CYS A 36 3.24 10.67 -10.12
C CYS A 36 3.50 11.61 -11.30
N GLY A 37 2.84 11.40 -12.44
CA GLY A 37 3.09 12.12 -13.68
C GLY A 37 3.71 11.23 -14.76
N GLY A 38 3.44 11.56 -16.03
CA GLY A 38 3.89 10.74 -17.17
C GLY A 38 3.45 9.29 -17.03
N ASP A 39 4.38 8.35 -17.24
CA ASP A 39 4.16 6.91 -17.09
C ASP A 39 4.62 6.35 -15.73
N THR A 40 4.81 7.23 -14.74
CA THR A 40 5.41 6.87 -13.45
C THR A 40 4.41 6.79 -12.30
N TRP A 41 4.63 5.81 -11.43
CA TRP A 41 3.75 5.44 -10.33
C TRP A 41 4.57 5.11 -9.08
N ALA A 42 4.05 5.49 -7.91
CA ALA A 42 4.64 5.16 -6.61
C ALA A 42 3.78 4.16 -5.86
N VAL A 43 4.41 3.23 -5.15
CA VAL A 43 3.74 2.31 -4.22
C VAL A 43 3.92 2.88 -2.81
N ILE A 44 2.82 3.18 -2.12
CA ILE A 44 2.82 3.99 -0.89
C ILE A 44 2.09 3.27 0.25
N TRP A 45 2.69 3.29 1.44
CA TRP A 45 2.06 2.87 2.69
C TRP A 45 2.42 3.85 3.80
N MET A 46 1.42 4.41 4.49
CA MET A 46 1.62 5.31 5.66
C MET A 46 2.58 6.50 5.45
N GLY A 47 2.74 6.97 4.20
CA GLY A 47 3.65 8.07 3.85
C GLY A 47 5.05 7.63 3.43
N GLU A 48 5.30 6.32 3.42
CA GLU A 48 6.52 5.70 2.92
C GLU A 48 6.31 5.19 1.50
N CYS A 49 7.35 5.30 0.66
CA CYS A 49 7.42 4.75 -0.68
C CYS A 49 8.18 3.43 -0.66
N TRP A 50 7.70 2.45 -1.43
CA TRP A 50 8.43 1.21 -1.67
C TRP A 50 9.54 1.44 -2.70
N ASN A 51 10.76 1.06 -2.37
CA ASN A 51 11.92 1.19 -3.27
C ASN A 51 12.27 -0.10 -4.04
N GLY A 52 11.38 -1.11 -3.99
CA GLY A 52 11.62 -2.45 -4.53
C GLY A 52 12.05 -3.48 -3.48
N THR A 53 12.60 -3.02 -2.36
CA THR A 53 13.15 -3.89 -1.30
C THR A 53 12.70 -3.53 0.12
N ASP A 54 12.53 -2.24 0.42
CA ASP A 54 12.13 -1.73 1.73
C ASP A 54 11.25 -0.48 1.58
N TRP A 55 10.67 -0.04 2.69
CA TRP A 55 9.92 1.21 2.80
C TRP A 55 10.85 2.37 3.16
N GLU A 56 10.79 3.43 2.37
CA GLU A 56 11.57 4.65 2.54
C GLU A 56 10.61 5.83 2.74
N TRP A 57 10.85 6.67 3.75
CA TRP A 57 10.05 7.88 3.95
C TRP A 57 10.12 8.79 2.72
N GLU A 58 8.96 9.22 2.23
CA GLU A 58 8.94 10.14 1.10
C GLU A 58 9.53 11.50 1.52
N PRO A 59 10.58 12.00 0.82
CA PRO A 59 11.14 13.31 1.11
C PRO A 59 10.09 14.42 0.88
N LEU A 60 10.44 15.64 1.29
CA LEU A 60 9.70 16.80 0.80
C LEU A 60 9.83 16.89 -0.73
N PRO A 61 8.78 17.30 -1.47
CA PRO A 61 8.84 17.34 -2.94
C PRO A 61 9.98 18.18 -3.51
N SER A 62 10.37 19.26 -2.82
CA SER A 62 11.52 20.09 -3.18
C SER A 62 12.88 19.43 -2.94
N SER A 63 12.89 18.27 -2.31
CA SER A 63 14.07 17.50 -1.93
C SER A 63 14.12 16.14 -2.63
N TYR A 64 13.24 15.88 -3.59
CA TYR A 64 13.38 14.69 -4.45
C TYR A 64 14.65 14.81 -5.27
N ASP A 65 15.54 13.83 -5.11
CA ASP A 65 16.67 13.63 -6.01
C ASP A 65 16.35 12.56 -7.05
N ASP A 66 17.13 12.54 -8.12
CA ASP A 66 16.97 11.58 -9.22
C ASP A 66 17.11 10.13 -8.73
N ASP A 67 17.96 9.90 -7.72
CA ASP A 67 18.19 8.59 -7.14
C ASP A 67 16.94 8.04 -6.43
N PHE A 68 16.25 8.86 -5.66
CA PHE A 68 14.97 8.52 -5.03
C PHE A 68 13.91 8.23 -6.09
N LEU A 69 13.81 9.08 -7.12
CA LEU A 69 12.84 8.89 -8.20
C LEU A 69 13.09 7.58 -8.95
N VAL A 70 14.34 7.23 -9.26
CA VAL A 70 14.69 5.98 -9.94
C VAL A 70 14.32 4.75 -9.10
N ARG A 71 14.51 4.80 -7.78
CA ARG A 71 14.22 3.65 -6.90
C ARG A 71 12.72 3.49 -6.59
N CYS A 72 12.00 4.60 -6.43
CA CYS A 72 10.65 4.63 -5.87
C CYS A 72 9.56 4.95 -6.90
N ARG A 73 9.90 5.04 -8.19
CA ARG A 73 8.95 5.26 -9.29
C ARG A 73 9.02 4.11 -10.27
N PHE A 74 7.87 3.53 -10.56
CA PHE A 74 7.71 2.35 -11.39
C PHE A 74 6.75 2.62 -12.54
N THR A 75 6.73 1.73 -13.53
CA THR A 75 5.57 1.64 -14.43
C THR A 75 4.32 1.21 -13.64
N LEU A 76 3.13 1.49 -14.18
CA LEU A 76 1.87 1.06 -13.55
C LEU A 76 1.84 -0.45 -13.30
N GLU A 77 2.31 -1.24 -14.28
CA GLU A 77 2.32 -2.71 -14.19
C GLU A 77 3.20 -3.19 -13.04
N GLU A 78 4.43 -2.67 -12.95
CA GLU A 78 5.38 -3.02 -11.89
C GLU A 78 4.86 -2.59 -10.52
N ALA A 79 4.34 -1.36 -10.41
CA ALA A 79 3.76 -0.86 -9.16
C ALA A 79 2.62 -1.76 -8.68
N CYS A 80 1.71 -2.13 -9.58
CA CYS A 80 0.61 -3.05 -9.27
C CYS A 80 1.12 -4.45 -8.92
N ARG A 81 2.17 -4.94 -9.58
CA ARG A 81 2.78 -6.24 -9.26
C ARG A 81 3.33 -6.26 -7.84
N HIS A 82 4.08 -5.23 -7.42
CA HIS A 82 4.57 -5.10 -6.06
C HIS A 82 3.41 -4.98 -5.05
N ALA A 83 2.44 -4.12 -5.32
CA ALA A 83 1.36 -3.81 -4.38
C ALA A 83 0.39 -4.97 -4.11
N ARG A 84 0.38 -6.04 -4.92
CA ARG A 84 -0.53 -7.19 -4.72
C ARG A 84 -0.32 -7.94 -3.41
N SER A 85 0.93 -8.09 -2.97
CA SER A 85 1.26 -8.87 -1.76
C SER A 85 1.66 -8.00 -0.57
N LEU A 86 2.09 -6.76 -0.80
CA LEU A 86 2.56 -5.86 0.27
C LEU A 86 1.53 -5.61 1.40
N PRO A 87 0.21 -5.51 1.16
CA PRO A 87 -0.76 -5.36 2.24
C PRO A 87 -0.72 -6.48 3.29
N ASP A 88 -0.33 -7.69 2.91
CA ASP A 88 -0.23 -8.83 3.82
C ASP A 88 1.07 -8.81 4.65
N THR A 89 2.05 -7.98 4.26
CA THR A 89 3.37 -7.92 4.88
C THR A 89 3.59 -6.66 5.73
N VAL A 90 2.82 -5.60 5.51
CA VAL A 90 2.95 -4.38 6.31
C VAL A 90 2.53 -4.61 7.77
N MET A 91 3.26 -3.98 8.69
CA MET A 91 3.11 -4.22 10.13
C MET A 91 2.85 -2.92 10.90
N PRO A 92 1.67 -2.29 10.76
CA PRO A 92 1.30 -1.18 11.63
C PRO A 92 1.34 -1.64 13.10
N ASN A 93 2.10 -0.94 13.94
CA ASN A 93 2.34 -1.30 15.34
C ASN A 93 2.91 -2.73 15.53
N GLY A 94 3.69 -3.22 14.57
CA GLY A 94 4.43 -4.48 14.71
C GLY A 94 3.61 -5.76 14.50
N ALA A 95 2.40 -5.66 13.94
CA ALA A 95 1.56 -6.82 13.64
C ALA A 95 1.03 -6.77 12.20
N THR A 96 1.05 -7.90 11.50
CA THR A 96 0.38 -8.06 10.20
C THR A 96 -1.14 -8.07 10.36
N TYR A 97 -1.88 -7.94 9.26
CA TYR A 97 -3.34 -7.98 9.30
C TYR A 97 -3.88 -9.29 9.88
N ALA A 98 -3.27 -10.42 9.52
CA ALA A 98 -3.65 -11.74 10.04
C ALA A 98 -3.44 -11.82 11.57
N GLN A 99 -2.27 -11.40 12.06
CA GLN A 99 -1.96 -11.38 13.50
C GLN A 99 -2.91 -10.46 14.26
N TRP A 100 -3.22 -9.29 13.69
CA TRP A 100 -4.17 -8.35 14.28
C TRP A 100 -5.59 -8.94 14.36
N GLN A 101 -6.05 -9.64 13.32
CA GLN A 101 -7.35 -10.32 13.33
C GLN A 101 -7.41 -11.39 14.43
N GLU A 102 -6.37 -12.21 14.55
CA GLU A 102 -6.28 -13.24 15.60
C GLU A 102 -6.32 -12.63 17.00
N ALA A 103 -5.57 -11.55 17.23
CA ALA A 103 -5.55 -10.86 18.52
C ALA A 103 -6.94 -10.31 18.88
N ARG A 104 -7.67 -9.75 17.90
CA ARG A 104 -9.04 -9.27 18.12
C ARG A 104 -10.04 -10.40 18.37
N ALA A 105 -9.92 -11.51 17.66
CA ALA A 105 -10.76 -12.67 17.89
C ALA A 105 -10.58 -13.20 19.32
N LYS A 106 -9.33 -13.32 19.78
CA LYS A 106 -9.00 -13.71 21.18
C LYS A 106 -9.55 -12.74 22.20
N ALA A 107 -9.38 -11.42 21.99
CA ALA A 107 -9.90 -10.40 22.90
C ALA A 107 -11.43 -10.43 23.02
N ARG A 108 -12.15 -10.75 21.92
CA ARG A 108 -13.61 -10.92 21.95
C ARG A 108 -14.03 -12.19 22.70
N ALA A 109 -13.26 -13.27 22.59
CA ALA A 109 -13.58 -14.55 23.23
C ALA A 109 -13.28 -14.58 24.74
N GLY A 110 -12.29 -13.81 25.21
CA GLY A 110 -11.89 -13.75 26.63
C GLY A 110 -12.59 -12.68 27.48
N GLY A 111 -13.46 -11.86 26.88
CA GLY A 111 -14.15 -10.76 27.56
C GLY A 111 -15.57 -11.11 28.04
N GLN A 112 -15.85 -12.38 28.33
CA GLN A 112 -17.16 -12.88 28.75
C GLN A 112 -17.15 -13.34 30.21
#